data_AF-A0A821CUI2-F1
#
_entry.id   AF-A0A821CUI2-F1
#
_cell.length_a   1.000
_cell.length_b   1.000
_cell.length_c   1.000
_cell.angle_alpha   90.00
_cell.angle_beta   90.00
_cell.angle_gamma   90.00
#
_symmetry.space_group_name_H-M   'P 1'
#
loop_
_entity.id
_entity.type
_entity.pdbx_description
1 polymer ?
#
loop_
_entity_poly.entity_id
_entity_poly.type
_entity_poly.pdbx_seq_one_letter_code
_entity_poly.pdbx_strand_id
1 'polypeptide(L)'
;MVDDDSMNDDDDQLDIPDNTKHITSIQLGQVDIDCWYHSPYIDTEDSSNENNRTIDKLYICEFCLRYFLNNKNYRQHMNECNRRQPPGRKIYEDLNGLSVYEVDGNISELYCQCLCLLAKLFLERKTIYFDVSPFLFYVLVESDKRMKNVQHIIGYFSKEKLSDESYNLACLMVLPHRQRQGFGRFLISLSYELTKLEKKTGSPEKPLSALGQMAYKSYWHSTILTKLDEYRHSQAYATVTQLSMDTGICIEDVIQTLIDLRLRHTGTSTIEIHYKQ
;
A
#
# COMPACT_ATOMS: atom_id res chain seq x y z
N MET A 1 -37.72 -2.37 24.57
CA MET A 1 -37.77 -3.54 23.66
C MET A 1 -37.67 -2.94 22.28
N VAL A 2 -36.46 -2.55 21.86
CA VAL A 2 -35.41 -3.40 21.25
C VAL A 2 -35.96 -3.98 19.95
N ASP A 3 -35.60 -3.25 18.90
CA ASP A 3 -35.05 -3.65 17.60
C ASP A 3 -35.86 -4.57 16.68
N ASP A 4 -36.06 -4.11 15.44
CA ASP A 4 -35.47 -4.76 14.25
C ASP A 4 -35.58 -3.83 13.01
N ASP A 5 -34.72 -2.82 12.94
CA ASP A 5 -34.40 -2.15 11.67
C ASP A 5 -33.23 -2.93 11.06
N SER A 6 -33.56 -3.91 10.21
CA SER A 6 -32.58 -4.55 9.34
C SER A 6 -32.17 -3.57 8.24
N MET A 7 -31.10 -2.83 8.52
CA MET A 7 -30.31 -2.16 7.48
C MET A 7 -29.79 -3.22 6.52
N ASN A 8 -30.30 -3.21 5.29
CA ASN A 8 -29.64 -3.88 4.19
C ASN A 8 -28.29 -3.17 3.95
N ASP A 9 -27.21 -3.85 4.30
CA ASP A 9 -25.89 -3.57 3.75
C ASP A 9 -25.92 -3.96 2.27
N ASP A 10 -26.34 -3.01 1.42
CA ASP A 10 -26.08 -3.06 -0.02
C ASP A 10 -24.56 -2.90 -0.21
N ASP A 11 -23.87 -4.04 -0.10
CA ASP A 11 -22.46 -4.21 -0.42
C ASP A 11 -22.26 -3.85 -1.90
N ASP A 12 -21.45 -2.82 -2.18
CA ASP A 12 -21.03 -2.38 -3.50
C ASP A 12 -20.27 -3.50 -4.26
N GLN A 13 -21.03 -4.49 -4.74
CA GLN A 13 -20.56 -5.45 -5.72
C GLN A 13 -20.46 -4.72 -7.06
N LEU A 14 -19.31 -4.06 -7.29
CA LEU A 14 -18.87 -3.67 -8.63
C LEU A 14 -18.98 -4.91 -9.53
N ASP A 15 -19.76 -4.79 -10.62
CA ASP A 15 -19.95 -5.80 -11.66
C ASP A 15 -18.59 -6.37 -12.10
N ILE A 16 -18.22 -7.53 -11.52
CA ILE A 16 -17.04 -8.26 -11.96
C ILE A 16 -17.38 -8.74 -13.38
N PRO A 17 -16.59 -8.38 -14.40
CA PRO A 17 -16.89 -8.80 -15.77
C PRO A 17 -17.02 -10.33 -15.84
N ASP A 18 -18.06 -10.83 -16.50
CA ASP A 18 -18.44 -12.26 -16.55
C ASP A 18 -17.35 -13.19 -17.15
N ASN A 19 -16.25 -12.61 -17.66
CA ASN A 19 -15.12 -13.29 -18.27
C ASN A 19 -13.84 -13.31 -17.40
N THR A 20 -13.94 -13.01 -16.09
CA THR A 20 -12.78 -13.11 -15.18
C THR A 20 -12.54 -14.53 -14.72
N LYS A 21 -11.29 -15.00 -14.81
CA LYS A 21 -10.87 -16.35 -14.39
C LYS A 21 -10.19 -16.32 -13.02
N HIS A 22 -10.40 -17.37 -12.23
CA HIS A 22 -9.72 -17.57 -10.96
C HIS A 22 -8.25 -17.93 -11.19
N ILE A 23 -7.33 -17.09 -10.70
CA ILE A 23 -5.87 -17.32 -10.82
C ILE A 23 -5.37 -17.99 -9.55
N THR A 24 -4.77 -19.17 -9.65
CA THR A 24 -4.25 -19.89 -8.48
C THR A 24 -2.83 -19.45 -8.11
N SER A 25 -1.96 -19.20 -9.09
CA SER A 25 -0.59 -18.74 -8.88
C SER A 25 -0.12 -17.73 -9.92
N ILE A 26 0.90 -16.95 -9.58
CA ILE A 26 1.64 -16.10 -10.52
C ILE A 26 3.11 -16.46 -10.56
N GLN A 27 3.74 -16.27 -11.71
CA GLN A 27 5.19 -16.17 -11.84
C GLN A 27 5.56 -14.68 -12.01
N LEU A 28 6.18 -14.08 -10.99
CA LEU A 28 6.71 -12.72 -11.04
C LEU A 28 8.24 -12.79 -11.13
N GLY A 29 8.79 -12.53 -12.32
CA GLY A 29 10.21 -12.71 -12.58
C GLY A 29 10.63 -14.18 -12.42
N GLN A 30 11.48 -14.47 -11.43
CA GLN A 30 11.96 -15.82 -11.10
C GLN A 30 11.22 -16.46 -9.90
N VAL A 31 10.21 -15.80 -9.36
CA VAL A 31 9.50 -16.24 -8.16
C VAL A 31 8.08 -16.66 -8.52
N ASP A 32 7.69 -17.86 -8.09
CA ASP A 32 6.30 -18.32 -8.10
C ASP A 32 5.62 -17.94 -6.77
N ILE A 33 4.39 -17.43 -6.84
CA ILE A 33 3.64 -16.93 -5.68
C ILE A 33 2.19 -17.38 -5.79
N ASP A 34 1.66 -18.00 -4.72
CA ASP A 34 0.24 -18.37 -4.64
C ASP A 34 -0.64 -17.13 -4.41
N CYS A 35 -1.76 -17.06 -5.13
CA CYS A 35 -2.73 -15.97 -5.01
C CYS A 35 -3.64 -16.18 -3.80
N TRP A 36 -4.03 -15.08 -3.14
CA TRP A 36 -4.91 -15.15 -1.96
C TRP A 36 -6.35 -14.80 -2.30
N TYR A 37 -6.55 -13.93 -3.29
CA TYR A 37 -7.85 -13.40 -3.66
C TYR A 37 -8.01 -13.33 -5.18
N HIS A 38 -9.27 -13.25 -5.63
CA HIS A 38 -9.60 -13.00 -7.02
C HIS A 38 -9.14 -11.61 -7.48
N SER A 39 -8.62 -11.52 -8.70
CA SER A 39 -8.29 -10.27 -9.39
C SER A 39 -8.81 -10.32 -10.83
N PRO A 40 -9.44 -9.24 -11.33
CA PRO A 40 -10.13 -9.22 -12.62
C PRO A 40 -9.16 -9.02 -13.79
N TYR A 41 -8.25 -9.97 -13.99
CA TYR A 41 -7.44 -10.03 -15.21
C TYR A 41 -8.32 -10.39 -16.40
N ILE A 42 -8.22 -9.61 -17.48
CA ILE A 42 -9.02 -9.80 -18.69
C ILE A 42 -8.33 -10.86 -19.55
N ASP A 43 -9.08 -11.91 -19.90
CA ASP A 43 -8.67 -12.84 -20.94
C ASP A 43 -8.88 -12.19 -22.32
N THR A 44 -7.78 -11.85 -22.99
CA THR A 44 -7.81 -11.24 -24.33
C THR A 44 -7.45 -12.22 -25.45
N GLU A 45 -7.00 -13.43 -25.12
CA GLU A 45 -6.39 -14.35 -26.09
C GLU A 45 -7.08 -15.72 -26.16
N ASP A 46 -7.96 -16.07 -25.22
CA ASP A 46 -8.52 -17.43 -25.11
C ASP A 46 -10.07 -17.45 -25.02
N SER A 47 -10.72 -16.94 -26.07
CA SER A 47 -12.17 -17.13 -26.30
C SER A 47 -12.55 -18.59 -26.62
N SER A 48 -11.57 -19.51 -26.70
CA SER A 48 -11.74 -20.89 -27.15
C SER A 48 -12.22 -21.88 -26.07
N ASN A 49 -12.19 -21.49 -24.80
CA ASN A 49 -12.56 -22.38 -23.69
C ASN A 49 -13.33 -21.62 -22.61
N GLU A 50 -14.58 -21.24 -22.91
CA GLU A 50 -15.56 -20.70 -21.95
C GLU A 50 -15.76 -21.63 -20.73
N ASN A 51 -15.40 -22.91 -20.84
CA ASN A 51 -15.53 -23.91 -19.78
C ASN A 51 -14.41 -23.90 -18.74
N ASN A 52 -13.25 -23.27 -19.01
CA ASN A 52 -12.14 -23.26 -18.05
C ASN A 52 -12.06 -21.94 -17.30
N ARG A 53 -12.75 -21.89 -16.15
CA ARG A 53 -12.82 -20.71 -15.27
C ARG A 53 -11.56 -20.47 -14.43
N THR A 54 -10.53 -21.31 -14.57
CA THR A 54 -9.32 -21.26 -13.74
C THR A 54 -8.06 -21.10 -14.59
N ILE A 55 -7.17 -20.20 -14.16
CA ILE A 55 -5.82 -20.04 -14.67
C ILE A 55 -4.86 -20.58 -13.61
N ASP A 56 -4.16 -21.67 -13.93
CA ASP A 56 -3.21 -22.28 -12.98
C ASP A 56 -1.99 -21.40 -12.69
N LYS A 57 -1.52 -20.67 -13.70
CA LYS A 57 -0.36 -19.79 -13.58
C LYS A 57 -0.43 -18.62 -14.53
N LEU A 58 -0.37 -17.41 -13.98
CA LEU A 58 -0.24 -16.16 -14.74
C LEU A 58 1.22 -15.70 -14.74
N TYR A 59 1.77 -15.34 -15.90
CA TYR A 59 3.16 -14.86 -15.99
C TYR A 59 3.18 -13.34 -15.99
N ILE A 60 3.93 -12.72 -15.08
CA ILE A 60 3.98 -11.26 -14.92
C ILE A 60 5.43 -10.79 -15.05
N CYS A 61 5.65 -9.82 -15.94
CA CYS A 61 6.93 -9.14 -16.07
C CYS A 61 7.19 -8.29 -14.83
N GLU A 62 8.27 -8.56 -14.09
CA GLU A 62 8.60 -7.85 -12.85
C GLU A 62 8.93 -6.37 -13.03
N PHE A 63 9.24 -5.92 -14.26
CA PHE A 63 9.63 -4.53 -14.54
C PHE A 63 8.49 -3.68 -15.09
N CYS A 64 7.70 -4.22 -16.02
CA CYS A 64 6.60 -3.47 -16.65
C CYS A 64 5.21 -3.89 -16.15
N LEU A 65 5.14 -4.96 -15.35
CA LEU A 65 3.94 -5.53 -14.74
C LEU A 65 2.90 -6.08 -15.74
N ARG A 66 3.19 -6.07 -17.05
CA ARG A 66 2.35 -6.77 -18.03
C ARG A 66 2.26 -8.25 -17.71
N TYR A 67 1.07 -8.79 -17.90
CA TYR A 67 0.73 -10.18 -17.63
C TYR A 67 0.49 -10.95 -18.93
N PHE A 68 0.69 -12.26 -18.87
CA PHE A 68 0.58 -13.18 -20.00
C PHE A 68 -0.01 -14.51 -19.51
N LEU A 69 -0.94 -15.07 -20.29
CA LEU A 69 -1.57 -16.35 -19.98
C LEU A 69 -0.65 -17.53 -20.30
N ASN A 70 0.18 -17.39 -21.33
CA ASN A 70 1.07 -18.46 -21.78
C ASN A 70 2.55 -18.07 -21.65
N ASN A 71 3.38 -19.08 -21.36
CA ASN A 71 4.81 -18.89 -21.12
C ASN A 71 5.56 -18.45 -22.39
N LYS A 72 5.05 -18.80 -23.58
CA LYS A 72 5.67 -18.45 -24.87
C LYS A 72 5.65 -16.93 -25.09
N ASN A 73 4.49 -16.30 -24.93
CA ASN A 73 4.29 -14.86 -25.07
C ASN A 73 5.05 -14.11 -23.98
N TYR A 74 5.07 -14.64 -22.74
CA TYR A 74 5.92 -14.10 -21.68
C TYR A 74 7.41 -14.10 -22.04
N ARG A 75 7.95 -15.23 -22.54
CA ARG A 75 9.36 -15.32 -22.94
C ARG A 75 9.69 -14.38 -24.09
N GLN A 76 8.78 -14.25 -25.06
CA GLN A 76 8.94 -13.28 -26.14
C GLN A 76 9.00 -11.86 -25.58
N HIS A 77 8.06 -11.50 -24.71
CA HIS A 77 8.05 -10.20 -24.04
C HIS A 77 9.35 -9.93 -23.28
N MET A 78 9.91 -10.91 -22.57
CA MET A 78 11.16 -10.74 -21.83
C MET A 78 12.36 -10.44 -22.74
N ASN A 79 12.34 -10.89 -24.00
CA ASN A 79 13.38 -10.57 -24.98
C ASN A 79 13.22 -9.16 -25.58
N GLU A 80 11.99 -8.63 -25.61
CA GLU A 80 11.66 -7.33 -26.23
C GLU A 80 11.58 -6.19 -25.20
N CYS A 81 11.29 -6.51 -23.93
CA CYS A 81 11.07 -5.52 -22.89
C CYS A 81 12.38 -4.85 -22.46
N ASN A 82 12.47 -3.54 -22.67
CA ASN A 82 13.63 -2.72 -22.29
C ASN A 82 13.53 -2.11 -20.88
N ARG A 83 12.44 -2.32 -20.13
CA ARG A 83 12.29 -1.76 -18.78
C ARG A 83 13.09 -2.58 -17.76
N ARG A 84 13.78 -1.89 -16.86
CA ARG A 84 14.55 -2.49 -15.73
C ARG A 84 14.31 -1.80 -14.39
N GLN A 85 13.42 -0.81 -14.37
CA GLN A 85 13.02 -0.01 -13.21
C GLN A 85 11.58 0.50 -13.42
N PRO A 86 10.87 0.90 -12.35
CA PRO A 86 9.57 1.53 -12.48
C PRO A 86 9.62 2.78 -13.37
N PRO A 87 8.50 3.16 -14.01
CA PRO A 87 8.36 4.48 -14.62
C PRO A 87 8.35 5.58 -13.53
N GLY A 88 8.19 6.83 -13.95
CA GLY A 88 8.03 7.95 -13.04
C GLY A 88 9.36 8.47 -12.46
N ARG A 89 9.24 9.22 -11.36
CA ARG A 89 10.34 9.96 -10.76
C ARG A 89 10.87 9.22 -9.55
N LYS A 90 12.18 8.95 -9.49
CA LYS A 90 12.82 8.47 -8.26
C LYS A 90 12.83 9.61 -7.23
N ILE A 91 12.19 9.39 -6.08
CA ILE A 91 12.07 10.39 -5.00
C ILE A 91 12.90 10.05 -3.75
N TYR A 92 13.36 8.80 -3.67
CA TYR A 92 14.16 8.30 -2.55
C TYR A 92 15.16 7.26 -3.05
N GLU A 93 16.37 7.27 -2.50
CA GLU A 93 17.40 6.27 -2.69
C GLU A 93 18.25 6.19 -1.42
N ASP A 94 18.46 4.97 -0.92
CA ASP A 94 19.31 4.74 0.25
C ASP A 94 20.65 4.08 -0.14
N LEU A 95 21.59 4.04 0.81
CA LEU A 95 22.89 3.43 0.60
C LEU A 95 22.85 1.90 0.49
N ASN A 96 21.73 1.27 0.87
CA ASN A 96 21.55 -0.18 0.84
C ASN A 96 20.88 -0.67 -0.45
N GLY A 97 20.61 0.22 -1.40
CA GLY A 97 20.05 -0.10 -2.71
C GLY A 97 18.53 -0.10 -2.77
N LEU A 98 17.83 0.40 -1.76
CA LEU A 98 16.40 0.67 -1.83
C LEU A 98 16.14 1.98 -2.57
N SER A 99 15.09 2.00 -3.37
CA SER A 99 14.62 3.22 -4.04
C SER A 99 13.10 3.30 -4.03
N VAL A 100 12.56 4.52 -4.07
CA VAL A 100 11.12 4.73 -4.27
C VAL A 100 10.88 5.61 -5.48
N TYR A 101 9.97 5.15 -6.33
CA TYR A 101 9.49 5.87 -7.50
C TYR A 101 8.07 6.40 -7.25
N GLU A 102 7.88 7.68 -7.48
CA GLU A 102 6.58 8.32 -7.60
C GLU A 102 6.11 8.17 -9.05
N VAL A 103 5.03 7.43 -9.23
CA VAL A 103 4.41 7.12 -10.52
C VAL A 103 3.02 7.74 -10.58
N ASP A 104 2.82 8.64 -11.52
CA ASP A 104 1.51 9.25 -11.75
C ASP A 104 0.63 8.30 -12.58
N GLY A 105 -0.53 7.92 -12.04
CA GLY A 105 -1.49 7.03 -12.72
C GLY A 105 -2.08 7.60 -14.00
N ASN A 106 -2.17 8.92 -14.15
CA ASN A 106 -2.61 9.58 -15.39
C ASN A 106 -1.53 9.56 -16.49
N ILE A 107 -0.25 9.45 -16.11
CA ILE A 107 0.87 9.42 -17.07
C ILE A 107 1.27 7.98 -17.43
N SER A 108 1.31 7.09 -16.44
CA SER A 108 1.74 5.70 -16.58
C SER A 108 0.58 4.72 -16.36
N GLU A 109 -0.57 5.02 -16.96
CA GLU A 109 -1.85 4.35 -16.75
C GLU A 109 -1.75 2.82 -16.79
N LEU A 110 -1.23 2.25 -17.89
CA LEU A 110 -1.09 0.80 -18.04
C LEU A 110 -0.25 0.16 -16.93
N TYR A 111 0.85 0.80 -16.52
CA TYR A 111 1.70 0.27 -15.45
C TYR A 111 0.94 0.26 -14.11
N CYS A 112 0.21 1.34 -13.81
CA CYS A 112 -0.56 1.46 -12.59
C CYS A 112 -1.77 0.52 -12.56
N GLN A 113 -2.45 0.31 -13.70
CA GLN A 113 -3.51 -0.70 -13.84
C GLN A 113 -2.97 -2.11 -13.59
N CYS A 114 -1.85 -2.47 -14.22
CA CYS A 114 -1.18 -3.75 -13.96
C CYS A 114 -0.75 -3.91 -12.50
N LEU A 115 -0.24 -2.84 -11.86
CA LEU A 115 0.10 -2.84 -10.44
C LEU A 115 -1.14 -3.05 -9.55
N CYS A 116 -2.26 -2.41 -9.87
CA CYS A 116 -3.52 -2.58 -9.17
C CYS A 116 -4.07 -4.02 -9.28
N LEU A 117 -4.02 -4.61 -10.48
CA LEU A 117 -4.40 -6.01 -10.70
C LEU A 117 -3.51 -6.97 -9.90
N LEU A 118 -2.20 -6.72 -9.88
CA LEU A 118 -1.24 -7.50 -9.08
C LEU A 118 -1.55 -7.37 -7.59
N ALA A 119 -1.84 -6.16 -7.12
CA ALA A 119 -2.19 -5.90 -5.72
C ALA A 119 -3.47 -6.62 -5.30
N LYS A 120 -4.49 -6.64 -6.18
CA LYS A 120 -5.79 -7.26 -5.91
C LYS A 120 -5.69 -8.76 -5.66
N LEU A 121 -4.66 -9.45 -6.18
CA LEU A 121 -4.38 -10.86 -5.87
C LEU A 121 -4.02 -11.10 -4.39
N PHE A 122 -3.57 -10.06 -3.67
CA PHE A 122 -3.08 -10.14 -2.29
C PHE A 122 -3.84 -9.21 -1.34
N LEU A 123 -4.85 -8.50 -1.85
CA LEU A 123 -5.71 -7.60 -1.08
C LEU A 123 -7.17 -8.01 -1.27
N GLU A 124 -7.82 -8.30 -0.16
CA GLU A 124 -9.22 -8.68 -0.11
C GLU A 124 -10.12 -7.56 -0.66
N ARG A 125 -9.97 -6.36 -0.08
CA ARG A 125 -10.75 -5.17 -0.41
C ARG A 125 -9.91 -4.19 -1.21
N LYS A 126 -10.10 -4.21 -2.53
CA LYS A 126 -9.62 -3.20 -3.47
C LYS A 126 -10.63 -3.07 -4.60
N THR A 127 -11.30 -1.92 -4.64
CA THR A 127 -12.42 -1.64 -5.55
C THR A 127 -11.95 -0.92 -6.82
N ILE A 128 -10.89 -0.10 -6.72
CA ILE A 128 -10.37 0.67 -7.85
C ILE A 128 -9.11 0.00 -8.43
N TYR A 129 -9.17 -0.41 -9.68
CA TYR A 129 -8.04 -1.00 -10.41
C TYR A 129 -7.89 -0.56 -11.87
N PHE A 130 -8.92 0.04 -12.49
CA PHE A 130 -8.85 0.58 -13.85
C PHE A 130 -8.73 2.10 -13.90
N ASP A 131 -9.54 2.83 -13.11
CA ASP A 131 -9.44 4.29 -13.01
C ASP A 131 -8.30 4.70 -12.07
N VAL A 132 -7.09 4.71 -12.60
CA VAL A 132 -5.86 4.99 -11.83
C VAL A 132 -5.44 6.46 -11.92
N SER A 133 -6.06 7.25 -12.79
CA SER A 133 -5.73 8.65 -13.05
C SER A 133 -5.77 9.57 -11.81
N PRO A 134 -6.69 9.36 -10.84
CA PRO A 134 -6.72 10.15 -9.61
C PRO A 134 -5.57 9.88 -8.62
N PHE A 135 -4.74 8.86 -8.87
CA PHE A 135 -3.78 8.36 -7.87
C PHE A 135 -2.31 8.63 -8.25
N LEU A 136 -1.51 8.87 -7.22
CA LEU A 136 -0.05 8.69 -7.24
C LEU A 136 0.29 7.33 -6.61
N PHE A 137 1.29 6.65 -7.17
CA PHE A 137 1.78 5.37 -6.71
C PHE A 137 3.24 5.51 -6.28
N TYR A 138 3.56 5.07 -5.08
CA TYR A 138 4.90 5.11 -4.50
C TYR A 138 5.47 3.69 -4.48
N VAL A 139 6.22 3.35 -5.52
CA VAL A 139 6.72 1.99 -5.76
C VAL A 139 8.09 1.82 -5.13
N LEU A 140 8.17 0.94 -4.13
CA LEU A 140 9.42 0.55 -3.48
C LEU A 140 10.08 -0.58 -4.26
N VAL A 141 11.36 -0.38 -4.56
CA VAL A 141 12.20 -1.34 -5.28
C VAL A 141 13.54 -1.54 -4.58
N GLU A 142 14.18 -2.67 -4.85
CA GLU A 142 15.55 -2.98 -4.43
C GLU A 142 16.43 -3.22 -5.66
N SER A 143 17.65 -2.70 -5.61
CA SER A 143 18.63 -2.86 -6.68
C SER A 143 19.16 -4.29 -6.76
N ASP A 144 19.28 -4.82 -7.98
CA ASP A 144 19.89 -6.13 -8.23
C ASP A 144 21.38 -6.10 -7.83
N LYS A 145 21.82 -7.14 -7.10
CA LYS A 145 23.20 -7.24 -6.60
C LYS A 145 24.23 -7.60 -7.67
N ARG A 146 23.78 -8.18 -8.78
CA ARG A 146 24.59 -8.71 -9.90
C ARG A 146 24.49 -7.80 -11.12
N MET A 147 23.33 -7.21 -11.39
CA MET A 147 23.07 -6.41 -12.58
C MET A 147 22.93 -4.92 -12.23
N LYS A 148 23.77 -4.08 -12.85
CA LYS A 148 23.65 -2.62 -12.71
C LYS A 148 22.37 -2.12 -13.37
N ASN A 149 21.75 -1.10 -12.77
CA ASN A 149 20.54 -0.44 -13.27
C ASN A 149 19.33 -1.37 -13.40
N VAL A 150 19.29 -2.45 -12.62
CA VAL A 150 18.13 -3.35 -12.50
C VAL A 150 17.57 -3.20 -11.09
N GLN A 151 16.26 -2.99 -10.98
CA GLN A 151 15.57 -2.85 -9.70
C GLN A 151 14.30 -3.70 -9.70
N HIS A 152 14.13 -4.47 -8.62
CA HIS A 152 13.03 -5.41 -8.43
C HIS A 152 11.99 -4.80 -7.51
N ILE A 153 10.71 -4.92 -7.89
CA ILE A 153 9.60 -4.46 -7.07
C ILE A 153 9.53 -5.24 -5.75
N ILE A 154 9.30 -4.51 -4.66
CA ILE A 154 9.04 -5.06 -3.31
C ILE A 154 7.57 -4.88 -2.94
N GLY A 155 7.03 -3.70 -3.24
CA GLY A 155 5.71 -3.29 -2.82
C GLY A 155 5.45 -1.84 -3.20
N TYR A 156 4.29 -1.33 -2.84
CA TYR A 156 3.93 0.06 -3.07
C TYR A 156 2.86 0.53 -2.08
N PHE A 157 2.64 1.83 -2.05
CA PHE A 157 1.34 2.36 -1.67
C PHE A 157 0.80 3.34 -2.71
N SER A 158 -0.53 3.51 -2.78
CA SER A 158 -1.18 4.57 -3.55
C SER A 158 -1.72 5.68 -2.65
N LYS A 159 -1.78 6.89 -3.19
CA LYS A 159 -2.34 8.07 -2.55
C LYS A 159 -3.18 8.83 -3.57
N GLU A 160 -4.39 9.23 -3.20
CA GLU A 160 -5.20 10.12 -4.03
C GLU A 160 -4.53 11.49 -4.16
N LYS A 161 -4.55 12.06 -5.36
CA LYS A 161 -4.03 13.41 -5.60
C LYS A 161 -4.86 14.47 -4.86
N LEU A 162 -6.16 14.23 -4.78
CA LEU A 162 -7.14 15.05 -4.07
C LEU A 162 -7.94 14.11 -3.19
N SER A 163 -7.80 14.24 -1.87
CA SER A 163 -8.52 13.43 -0.89
C SER A 163 -9.30 14.35 0.04
N ASP A 164 -10.62 14.19 0.08
CA ASP A 164 -11.51 15.00 0.92
C ASP A 164 -11.34 14.64 2.41
N GLU A 165 -11.08 13.36 2.71
CA GLU A 165 -10.88 12.85 4.07
C GLU A 165 -9.42 12.95 4.56
N SER A 166 -8.55 13.61 3.79
CA SER A 166 -7.12 13.76 4.09
C SER A 166 -6.38 12.42 4.27
N TYR A 167 -6.79 11.38 3.55
CA TYR A 167 -6.09 10.11 3.56
C TYR A 167 -4.72 10.27 2.89
N ASN A 168 -3.66 9.85 3.59
CA ASN A 168 -2.31 9.89 3.06
C ASN A 168 -1.89 8.57 2.40
N LEU A 169 -2.72 7.55 2.52
CA LEU A 169 -2.51 6.22 1.97
C LEU A 169 -3.87 5.56 1.70
N ALA A 170 -4.11 5.20 0.44
CA ALA A 170 -5.32 4.50 0.01
C ALA A 170 -5.12 2.97 0.06
N CYS A 171 -4.05 2.48 -0.58
CA CYS A 171 -3.76 1.06 -0.66
C CYS A 171 -2.28 0.83 -0.38
N LEU A 172 -1.94 -0.19 0.43
CA LEU A 172 -0.55 -0.63 0.67
C LEU A 172 -0.44 -2.13 0.42
N MET A 173 0.55 -2.52 -0.37
CA MET A 173 0.85 -3.91 -0.64
C MET A 173 2.36 -4.13 -0.61
N VAL A 174 2.78 -5.17 0.12
CA VAL A 174 4.13 -5.74 0.05
C VAL A 174 3.98 -7.15 -0.48
N LEU A 175 4.77 -7.49 -1.50
CA LEU A 175 4.72 -8.80 -2.14
C LEU A 175 4.89 -9.90 -1.10
N PRO A 176 4.12 -11.01 -1.16
CA PRO A 176 4.10 -12.03 -0.11
C PRO A 176 5.49 -12.52 0.32
N HIS A 177 6.37 -12.85 -0.64
CA HIS A 177 7.74 -13.31 -0.39
C HIS A 177 8.68 -12.24 0.18
N ARG A 178 8.26 -10.96 0.22
CA ARG A 178 8.98 -9.83 0.82
C ARG A 178 8.35 -9.34 2.13
N GLN A 179 7.26 -9.94 2.59
CA GLN A 179 6.62 -9.55 3.86
C GLN A 179 7.50 -9.88 5.08
N ARG A 180 7.20 -9.25 6.22
CA ARG A 180 7.91 -9.41 7.51
C ARG A 180 9.40 -9.01 7.51
N GLN A 181 9.84 -8.26 6.50
CA GLN A 181 11.22 -7.72 6.38
C GLN A 181 11.30 -6.21 6.68
N GLY A 182 10.26 -5.62 7.26
CA GLY A 182 10.21 -4.19 7.60
C GLY A 182 9.72 -3.26 6.49
N PHE A 183 9.56 -3.74 5.25
CA PHE A 183 9.14 -2.91 4.11
C PHE A 183 7.75 -2.27 4.28
N GLY A 184 6.80 -2.96 4.91
CA GLY A 184 5.49 -2.36 5.20
C GLY A 184 5.60 -1.15 6.13
N ARG A 185 6.41 -1.27 7.20
CA ARG A 185 6.69 -0.16 8.11
C ARG A 185 7.43 0.98 7.40
N PHE A 186 8.37 0.66 6.51
CA PHE A 186 9.06 1.66 5.69
C PHE A 186 8.08 2.44 4.81
N LEU A 187 7.17 1.76 4.10
CA LEU A 187 6.17 2.41 3.24
C LEU A 187 5.22 3.31 4.05
N ILE A 188 4.77 2.86 5.23
CA ILE A 188 3.97 3.68 6.16
C ILE A 188 4.77 4.90 6.62
N SER A 189 6.03 4.72 7.00
CA SER A 189 6.89 5.83 7.43
C SER A 189 7.04 6.86 6.31
N LEU A 190 7.27 6.41 5.08
CA LEU A 190 7.40 7.30 3.93
C LEU A 190 6.12 8.08 3.65
N SER A 191 4.94 7.46 3.75
CA SER A 191 3.68 8.18 3.54
C SER A 191 3.52 9.34 4.52
N TYR A 192 3.94 9.16 5.78
CA TYR A 192 3.95 10.24 6.78
C TYR A 192 5.05 11.29 6.55
N GLU A 193 6.23 10.93 6.03
CA GLU A 193 7.22 11.92 5.61
C GLU A 193 6.68 12.83 4.51
N LEU A 194 5.98 12.26 3.52
CA LEU A 194 5.32 13.05 2.48
C LEU A 194 4.21 13.95 3.06
N THR A 195 3.39 13.44 3.98
CA THR A 195 2.38 14.23 4.70
C THR A 195 2.99 15.43 5.45
N LYS A 196 4.13 15.23 6.12
CA LYS A 196 4.86 16.31 6.81
C LYS A 196 5.42 17.34 5.83
N LEU A 197 5.96 16.91 4.68
CA LEU A 197 6.41 17.83 3.62
C LEU A 197 5.27 18.69 3.08
N GLU A 198 4.05 18.15 3.02
CA GLU A 198 2.82 18.87 2.66
C GLU A 198 2.30 19.77 3.78
N LYS A 199 2.92 19.76 4.97
CA LYS A 199 2.48 20.47 6.18
C LYS A 199 1.04 20.13 6.57
N LYS A 200 0.67 18.87 6.39
CA LYS A 200 -0.65 18.32 6.71
C LYS A 200 -0.51 17.24 7.78
N THR A 201 -1.66 16.76 8.24
CA THR A 201 -1.80 15.52 8.98
C THR A 201 -2.65 14.56 8.17
N GLY A 202 -2.52 13.25 8.41
CA GLY A 202 -3.29 12.26 7.69
C GLY A 202 -3.43 10.93 8.42
N SER A 203 -4.30 10.10 7.86
CA SER A 203 -4.61 8.74 8.30
C SER A 203 -4.61 7.84 7.05
N PRO A 204 -4.46 6.51 7.17
CA PRO A 204 -4.82 5.60 6.08
C PRO A 204 -6.32 5.57 5.83
N GLU A 205 -6.69 5.24 4.60
CA GLU A 205 -8.05 4.88 4.23
C GLU A 205 -8.55 3.68 5.05
N LYS A 206 -9.84 3.71 5.40
CA LYS A 206 -10.51 2.70 6.21
C LYS A 206 -11.55 1.95 5.35
N PRO A 207 -11.82 0.67 5.65
CA PRO A 207 -11.26 -0.14 6.71
C PRO A 207 -9.91 -0.79 6.37
N LEU A 208 -8.97 -0.77 7.32
CA LEU A 208 -7.67 -1.45 7.22
C LEU A 208 -7.81 -2.98 7.27
N SER A 209 -6.94 -3.70 6.54
CA SER A 209 -6.75 -5.15 6.71
C SER A 209 -6.15 -5.48 8.08
N ALA A 210 -6.30 -6.71 8.57
CA ALA A 210 -5.72 -7.11 9.86
C ALA A 210 -4.20 -6.89 9.94
N LEU A 211 -3.48 -7.23 8.87
CA LEU A 211 -2.04 -6.94 8.75
C LEU A 211 -1.75 -5.44 8.72
N GLY A 212 -2.58 -4.66 8.02
CA GLY A 212 -2.49 -3.20 7.98
C GLY A 212 -2.65 -2.59 9.37
N GLN A 213 -3.68 -2.99 10.13
CA GLN A 213 -3.94 -2.52 11.49
C GLN A 213 -2.75 -2.78 12.42
N MET A 214 -2.18 -3.99 12.37
CA MET A 214 -0.99 -4.33 13.16
C MET A 214 0.22 -3.47 12.79
N ALA A 215 0.45 -3.24 11.49
CA ALA A 215 1.57 -2.44 11.01
C ALA A 215 1.43 -0.96 11.41
N TYR A 216 0.24 -0.36 11.23
CA TYR A 216 -0.04 1.01 11.64
C TYR A 216 0.05 1.21 13.14
N LYS A 217 -0.53 0.30 13.94
CA LYS A 217 -0.43 0.34 15.40
C LYS A 217 1.02 0.30 15.86
N SER A 218 1.82 -0.63 15.32
CA SER A 218 3.25 -0.71 15.63
C SER A 218 4.00 0.57 15.25
N TYR A 219 3.71 1.14 14.08
CA TYR A 219 4.30 2.40 13.63
C TYR A 219 3.93 3.56 14.55
N TRP A 220 2.64 3.81 14.78
CA TRP A 220 2.17 4.92 15.62
C TRP A 220 2.68 4.84 17.04
N HIS A 221 2.66 3.65 17.66
CA HIS A 221 3.21 3.45 19.00
C HIS A 221 4.69 3.89 19.04
N SER A 222 5.50 3.40 18.10
CA SER A 222 6.93 3.73 18.04
C SER A 222 7.16 5.21 17.79
N THR A 223 6.44 5.81 16.85
CA THR A 223 6.60 7.21 16.44
C THR A 223 6.21 8.16 17.57
N ILE A 224 5.06 7.91 18.21
CA ILE A 224 4.60 8.74 19.33
C ILE A 224 5.54 8.61 20.53
N LEU A 225 5.94 7.40 20.92
CA LEU A 225 6.86 7.22 22.05
C LEU A 225 8.22 7.90 21.80
N THR A 226 8.75 7.80 20.58
CA THR A 226 10.00 8.49 20.21
C THR A 226 9.83 10.00 20.34
N LYS A 227 8.73 10.55 19.85
CA LYS A 227 8.49 12.00 19.90
C LYS A 227 8.27 12.51 21.31
N LEU A 228 7.59 11.75 22.16
CA LEU A 228 7.43 12.07 23.58
C LEU A 228 8.79 12.04 24.31
N ASP A 229 9.66 11.09 23.99
CA ASP A 229 11.01 11.04 24.56
C ASP A 229 11.87 12.24 24.12
N GLU A 230 11.74 12.70 22.88
CA GLU A 230 12.38 13.94 22.43
C GLU A 230 11.92 15.15 23.26
N TYR A 231 10.61 15.31 23.47
CA TYR A 231 10.07 16.42 24.27
C TYR A 231 10.52 16.36 25.73
N ARG A 232 10.64 15.14 26.28
CA ARG A 232 11.19 14.93 27.63
C ARG A 232 12.62 15.45 27.72
N HIS A 233 13.47 15.13 26.75
CA HIS A 233 14.87 15.59 26.73
C HIS A 233 14.97 17.11 26.55
N SER A 234 14.07 17.72 25.78
CA SER A 234 14.04 19.17 25.59
C SER A 234 13.27 19.95 26.66
N GLN A 235 12.74 19.27 27.69
CA GLN A 235 11.84 19.84 28.71
C GLN A 235 10.66 20.64 28.11
N ALA A 236 10.19 20.22 26.93
CA ALA A 236 9.08 20.87 26.25
C ALA A 236 7.75 20.25 26.70
N TYR A 237 6.74 21.10 26.92
CA TYR A 237 5.36 20.65 27.02
C TYR A 237 4.81 20.41 25.61
N ALA A 238 4.13 19.29 25.39
CA ALA A 238 3.54 18.96 24.10
C ALA A 238 2.02 18.77 24.22
N THR A 239 1.28 19.46 23.38
CA THR A 239 -0.15 19.24 23.21
C THR A 239 -0.39 18.11 22.20
N VAL A 240 -1.60 17.53 22.21
CA VAL A 240 -2.02 16.56 21.18
C VAL A 240 -1.88 17.16 19.77
N THR A 241 -2.24 18.44 19.62
CA THR A 241 -2.12 19.16 18.34
C THR A 241 -0.67 19.29 17.90
N GLN A 242 0.26 19.60 18.81
CA GLN A 242 1.68 19.68 18.47
C GLN A 242 2.24 18.31 18.07
N LEU A 243 1.90 17.26 18.83
CA LEU A 243 2.31 15.89 18.52
C LEU A 243 1.78 15.42 17.16
N SER A 244 0.53 15.77 16.84
CA SER A 244 -0.10 15.50 15.55
C SER A 244 0.65 16.20 14.40
N MET A 245 0.93 17.50 14.53
CA MET A 245 1.68 18.27 13.53
C MET A 245 3.11 17.76 13.33
N ASP A 246 3.82 17.44 14.41
CA ASP A 246 5.22 17.01 14.35
C ASP A 246 5.38 15.60 13.76
N THR A 247 4.37 14.75 13.93
CA THR A 247 4.39 13.36 13.43
C THR A 247 3.68 13.20 12.09
N GLY A 248 2.82 14.15 11.70
CA GLY A 248 1.93 14.05 10.55
C GLY A 248 0.74 13.11 10.77
N ILE A 249 0.58 12.54 11.96
CA ILE A 249 -0.53 11.64 12.32
C ILE A 249 -1.74 12.51 12.69
N CYS A 250 -2.95 12.19 12.22
CA CYS A 250 -4.14 12.95 12.59
C CYS A 250 -4.43 12.88 14.11
N ILE A 251 -5.17 13.86 14.61
CA ILE A 251 -5.42 14.01 16.05
C ILE A 251 -6.13 12.77 16.61
N GLU A 252 -7.07 12.19 15.87
CA GLU A 252 -7.85 11.03 16.27
C GLU A 252 -6.95 9.81 16.51
N ASP A 253 -6.04 9.53 15.57
CA ASP A 253 -5.10 8.41 15.66
C ASP A 253 -4.04 8.63 16.76
N VAL A 254 -3.61 9.88 16.97
CA VAL A 254 -2.74 10.25 18.11
C VAL A 254 -3.45 9.96 19.43
N ILE A 255 -4.69 10.42 19.59
CA ILE A 255 -5.49 10.19 20.79
C ILE A 255 -5.69 8.69 21.04
N GLN A 256 -6.08 7.95 20.01
CA GLN A 256 -6.31 6.51 20.12
C GLN A 256 -5.02 5.79 20.53
N THR A 257 -3.88 6.16 19.94
CA THR A 257 -2.59 5.57 20.28
C THR A 257 -2.18 5.85 21.73
N LEU A 258 -2.44 7.06 22.23
CA LEU A 258 -2.15 7.41 23.62
C LEU A 258 -3.04 6.65 24.62
N ILE A 259 -4.31 6.41 24.26
CA ILE A 259 -5.23 5.54 25.02
C ILE A 259 -4.70 4.11 25.04
N ASP A 260 -4.32 3.57 23.88
CA ASP A 260 -3.75 2.23 23.73
C ASP A 260 -2.47 2.04 24.57
N LEU A 261 -1.66 3.09 24.68
CA LEU A 261 -0.43 3.14 25.50
C LEU A 261 -0.70 3.45 26.99
N ARG A 262 -1.95 3.72 27.39
CA ARG A 262 -2.35 4.14 28.74
C ARG A 262 -1.66 5.42 29.23
N LEU A 263 -1.37 6.34 28.30
CA LEU A 263 -0.74 7.63 28.57
C LEU A 263 -1.75 8.79 28.69
N ARG A 264 -3.05 8.50 28.53
CA ARG A 264 -4.14 9.49 28.68
C ARG A 264 -5.29 8.91 29.52
N HIS A 265 -5.78 9.71 30.47
CA HIS A 265 -7.04 9.45 31.18
C HIS A 265 -8.15 10.35 30.62
N THR A 266 -9.35 9.79 30.46
CA THR A 266 -10.54 10.45 29.91
C THR A 266 -11.02 11.57 30.84
N GLY A 267 -10.54 12.80 30.65
CA GLY A 267 -10.97 13.92 31.48
C GLY A 267 -10.49 15.32 31.06
N THR A 268 -9.36 15.43 30.36
CA THR A 268 -8.81 16.73 29.96
C THR A 268 -8.35 16.73 28.49
N SER A 269 -8.56 17.87 27.82
CA SER A 269 -8.05 18.18 26.48
C SER A 269 -6.53 18.40 26.47
N THR A 270 -5.93 18.57 27.64
CA THR A 270 -4.49 18.57 27.89
C THR A 270 -4.03 17.21 28.37
N ILE A 271 -3.01 16.66 27.70
CA ILE A 271 -2.25 15.53 28.23
C ILE A 271 -1.15 16.13 29.09
N GLU A 272 -1.37 16.19 30.40
CA GLU A 272 -0.28 16.45 31.33
C GLU A 272 0.52 15.16 31.47
N ILE A 273 1.63 15.08 30.73
CA ILE A 273 2.62 14.01 30.90
C ILE A 273 3.37 14.31 32.20
N HIS A 274 2.83 13.84 33.33
CA HIS A 274 3.54 13.91 34.60
C HIS A 274 4.67 12.90 34.62
N TYR A 275 5.91 13.39 34.52
CA TYR A 275 7.09 12.58 34.78
C TYR A 275 7.11 12.24 36.28
N LYS A 276 7.00 10.96 36.62
CA LYS A 276 7.46 10.50 37.94
C LYS A 276 8.97 10.70 37.98
N GLN A 277 9.43 11.57 38.89
CA GLN A 277 10.83 11.65 39.28
C GLN A 277 11.30 10.33 39.87
#